data_AF-A0A9D6M9A1-F1
#
_entry.id   AF-A0A9D6M9A1-F1
#
_cell.length_a   1.000
_cell.length_b   1.000
_cell.length_c   1.000
_cell.angle_alpha   90.00
_cell.angle_beta   90.00
_cell.angle_gamma   90.00
#
_symmetry.space_group_name_H-M   'P 1'
#
loop_
_entity.id
_entity.type
_entity.pdbx_description
1 polymer ?
#
loop_
_entity_poly.entity_id
_entity_poly.type
_entity_poly.pdbx_seq_one_letter_code
_entity_poly.pdbx_strand_id
1 'polypeptide(L)'
;MPLFSKKSAKNPTRIYFATDLHGSERTYRKFINAGKFYEAHVLIMGGDILGKLAIPIIREGDGTYRARLMGRTERVETEEELKNLLHKIGTLGYYSTIMSEDEFRATQADPAAVEALFKELARKRLEEWIDLAETRLKDTGIRCFVTGGNDDYPD
;
A
#
# COMPACT_ATOMS: atom_id res chain seq x y z
N MET A 1 -33.94 -16.36 47.64
CA MET A 1 -33.75 -16.49 46.18
C MET A 1 -33.46 -15.12 45.63
N PRO A 2 -32.29 -14.84 45.02
CA PRO A 2 -32.10 -13.58 44.34
C PRO A 2 -32.86 -13.65 43.01
N LEU A 3 -34.02 -12.99 42.97
CA LEU A 3 -34.64 -12.50 41.73
C LEU A 3 -33.66 -11.49 41.11
N PHE A 4 -33.61 -11.39 39.78
CA PHE A 4 -32.67 -10.59 38.97
C PHE A 4 -31.42 -11.34 38.48
N SER A 5 -31.63 -12.18 37.47
CA SER A 5 -30.61 -12.47 36.47
C SER A 5 -30.25 -11.17 35.75
N LYS A 6 -29.01 -10.68 35.93
CA LYS A 6 -28.44 -9.67 35.01
C LYS A 6 -28.45 -10.30 33.62
N LYS A 7 -29.23 -9.74 32.68
CA LYS A 7 -29.07 -10.06 31.25
C LYS A 7 -27.59 -9.94 30.93
N SER A 8 -26.99 -11.02 30.40
CA SER A 8 -25.62 -11.00 29.88
C SER A 8 -25.50 -9.80 28.94
N ALA A 9 -24.64 -8.85 29.30
CA ALA A 9 -24.35 -7.70 28.44
C ALA A 9 -23.80 -8.26 27.13
N LYS A 10 -24.52 -8.06 26.03
CA LYS A 10 -24.00 -8.45 24.71
C LYS A 10 -22.75 -7.61 24.45
N ASN A 11 -21.60 -8.26 24.31
CA ASN A 11 -20.39 -7.59 23.87
C ASN A 11 -20.59 -7.14 22.41
N PRO A 12 -20.59 -5.83 22.12
CA PRO A 12 -20.81 -5.35 20.77
C PRO A 12 -19.62 -5.70 19.88
N THR A 13 -19.90 -6.08 18.63
CA THR A 13 -18.84 -6.22 17.62
C THR A 13 -18.30 -4.83 17.26
N ARG A 14 -17.03 -4.59 17.55
CA ARG A 14 -16.33 -3.38 17.19
C ARG A 14 -15.70 -3.51 15.80
N ILE A 15 -16.03 -2.57 14.92
CA ILE A 15 -15.53 -2.49 13.54
C ILE A 15 -14.68 -1.24 13.41
N TYR A 16 -13.50 -1.38 12.81
CA TYR A 16 -12.70 -0.26 12.32
C TYR A 16 -12.80 -0.21 10.79
N PHE A 17 -13.32 0.89 10.27
CA PHE A 17 -13.52 1.12 8.84
C PHE A 17 -12.60 2.22 8.35
N ALA A 18 -11.93 2.00 7.22
CA ALA A 18 -11.10 2.98 6.52
C ALA A 18 -11.24 2.80 5.01
N THR A 19 -10.93 3.85 4.24
CA THR A 19 -10.98 3.90 2.77
C THR A 19 -9.96 4.93 2.28
N ASP A 20 -9.76 5.06 0.97
CA ASP A 20 -8.97 6.12 0.31
C ASP A 20 -7.50 6.09 0.73
N LEU A 21 -6.93 4.88 0.76
CA LEU A 21 -5.51 4.69 1.08
C LEU A 21 -4.59 5.15 -0.03
N HIS A 22 -5.07 5.09 -1.27
CA HIS A 22 -4.36 5.49 -2.47
C HIS A 22 -2.91 4.97 -2.52
N GLY A 23 -2.73 3.67 -2.28
CA GLY A 23 -1.44 2.99 -2.32
C GLY A 23 -0.49 3.30 -1.17
N SER A 24 -0.84 4.15 -0.20
CA SER A 24 0.09 4.57 0.86
C SER A 24 0.43 3.43 1.84
N GLU A 25 1.68 2.96 1.78
CA GLU A 25 2.17 1.90 2.67
C GLU A 25 2.09 2.31 4.14
N ARG A 26 2.35 3.59 4.43
CA ARG A 26 2.29 4.12 5.79
C ARG A 26 0.87 4.08 6.33
N THR A 27 -0.11 4.45 5.53
CA THR A 27 -1.52 4.43 5.93
C THR A 27 -2.02 3.00 6.09
N TYR A 28 -1.65 2.09 5.20
CA TYR A 28 -1.99 0.67 5.33
C TYR A 28 -1.43 0.04 6.62
N ARG A 29 -0.16 0.30 6.95
CA ARG A 29 0.44 -0.15 8.22
C ARG A 29 -0.32 0.37 9.45
N LYS A 30 -0.81 1.61 9.40
CA LYS A 30 -1.65 2.18 10.48
C LYS A 30 -3.00 1.47 10.56
N PHE A 31 -3.66 1.25 9.43
CA PHE A 31 -4.93 0.53 9.35
C PHE A 31 -4.83 -0.87 9.97
N ILE A 32 -3.82 -1.66 9.60
CA ILE A 32 -3.63 -3.00 10.18
C ILE A 32 -3.37 -2.94 11.69
N ASN A 33 -2.55 -2.00 12.14
CA ASN A 33 -2.28 -1.83 13.59
C ASN A 33 -3.49 -1.30 14.37
N ALA A 34 -4.44 -0.63 13.71
CA ALA A 34 -5.66 -0.12 14.32
C ALA A 34 -6.49 -1.22 14.97
N GLY A 35 -6.41 -2.46 14.46
CA GLY A 35 -7.13 -3.61 15.01
C GLY A 35 -6.78 -3.86 16.48
N LYS A 36 -5.48 -3.94 16.78
CA LYS A 36 -4.99 -4.12 18.16
C LYS A 36 -5.18 -2.84 18.99
N PHE A 37 -4.88 -1.68 18.40
CA PHE A 37 -4.91 -0.41 19.12
C PHE A 37 -6.32 -0.02 19.62
N TYR A 38 -7.34 -0.24 18.79
CA TYR A 38 -8.73 0.10 19.14
C TYR A 38 -9.53 -1.11 19.64
N GLU A 39 -8.89 -2.27 19.83
CA GLU A 39 -9.58 -3.52 20.20
C GLU A 39 -10.74 -3.85 19.24
N ALA A 40 -10.50 -3.66 17.94
CA ALA A 40 -11.48 -3.96 16.91
C ALA A 40 -11.52 -5.47 16.66
N HIS A 41 -12.72 -6.00 16.45
CA HIS A 41 -12.93 -7.39 16.08
C HIS A 41 -12.85 -7.58 14.57
N VAL A 42 -13.16 -6.52 13.82
CA VAL A 42 -13.18 -6.51 12.35
C VAL A 42 -12.52 -5.23 11.84
N LEU A 43 -11.61 -5.39 10.88
CA LEU A 43 -11.06 -4.34 10.04
C LEU A 43 -11.75 -4.40 8.67
N ILE A 44 -12.16 -3.25 8.15
CA ILE A 44 -12.73 -3.13 6.80
C ILE A 44 -11.99 -2.01 6.07
N MET A 45 -11.34 -2.38 4.97
CA MET A 45 -10.81 -1.46 3.96
C MET A 45 -11.85 -1.34 2.84
N GLY A 46 -12.50 -0.18 2.77
CA GLY A 46 -13.73 0.05 2.02
C GLY A 46 -13.59 0.47 0.57
N GLY A 47 -12.37 0.58 0.03
CA GLY A 47 -12.12 0.95 -1.36
C GLY A 47 -10.99 1.94 -1.55
N ASP A 48 -10.77 2.31 -2.81
CA ASP A 48 -9.78 3.28 -3.31
C ASP A 48 -8.38 3.00 -2.74
N ILE A 49 -7.96 1.74 -2.91
CA ILE A 49 -6.73 1.22 -2.33
C ILE A 49 -5.52 1.44 -3.24
N LEU A 50 -5.71 1.59 -4.55
CA LEU A 50 -4.60 1.70 -5.50
C LEU A 50 -3.98 3.10 -5.50
N GLY A 51 -2.66 3.12 -5.66
CA GLY A 51 -1.89 4.33 -5.90
C GLY A 51 -2.24 4.95 -7.24
N LYS A 52 -1.80 6.19 -7.47
CA LYS A 52 -2.11 6.92 -8.72
C LYS A 52 -0.95 7.07 -9.68
N LEU A 53 0.29 6.84 -9.23
CA LEU A 53 1.49 7.08 -10.03
C LEU A 53 2.49 5.93 -9.87
N ALA A 54 3.16 5.57 -10.97
CA ALA A 54 4.36 4.76 -10.98
C ALA A 54 5.57 5.66 -11.29
N ILE A 55 6.51 5.73 -10.37
CA ILE A 55 7.70 6.58 -10.46
C ILE A 55 8.89 5.73 -10.96
N PRO A 56 9.37 5.96 -12.19
CA PRO A 56 10.58 5.29 -12.67
C PRO A 56 11.81 5.85 -11.93
N ILE A 57 12.67 4.94 -11.46
CA ILE A 57 13.99 5.25 -10.94
C ILE A 57 14.99 4.76 -11.98
N ILE A 58 15.59 5.71 -12.69
CA ILE A 58 16.44 5.45 -13.85
C ILE A 58 17.88 5.22 -13.38
N ARG A 59 18.47 4.09 -13.77
CA ARG A 59 19.90 3.78 -13.60
C ARG A 59 20.72 4.57 -14.62
N GLU A 60 21.67 5.35 -14.13
CA GLU A 60 22.61 6.14 -14.91
C GLU A 60 23.90 5.33 -15.17
N GLY A 61 24.65 5.70 -16.22
CA GLY A 61 25.84 4.94 -16.65
C GLY A 61 27.03 4.98 -15.69
N ASP A 62 27.01 5.89 -14.72
CA ASP A 62 28.02 6.03 -13.65
C ASP A 62 27.69 5.23 -12.38
N GLY A 63 26.61 4.44 -12.41
CA GLY A 63 26.15 3.64 -11.27
C GLY A 63 25.23 4.40 -10.31
N THR A 64 24.91 5.67 -10.59
CA THR A 64 23.93 6.45 -9.84
C THR A 64 22.51 6.22 -10.35
N TYR A 65 21.53 6.79 -9.65
CA TYR A 65 20.13 6.75 -10.03
C TYR A 65 19.51 8.14 -10.09
N ARG A 66 18.50 8.31 -10.94
CA ARG A 66 17.70 9.53 -11.05
C ARG A 66 16.22 9.21 -11.01
N ALA A 67 15.45 10.01 -10.29
CA ALA A 67 13.98 9.96 -10.32
C ALA A 67 13.39 11.38 -10.35
N ARG A 68 12.24 11.55 -10.97
CA ARG A 68 11.48 12.81 -10.88
C ARG A 68 10.32 12.62 -9.91
N LEU A 69 10.39 13.28 -8.76
CA LEU A 69 9.39 13.17 -7.70
C LEU A 69 8.92 14.57 -7.30
N MET A 70 7.59 14.79 -7.32
CA MET A 70 6.97 16.06 -6.92
C MET A 70 7.58 17.29 -7.60
N GLY A 71 7.86 17.18 -8.90
CA GLY A 71 8.43 18.27 -9.71
C GLY A 71 9.95 18.46 -9.57
N ARG A 72 10.62 17.71 -8.70
CA ARG A 72 12.07 17.79 -8.48
C ARG A 72 12.76 16.56 -9.03
N THR A 73 13.96 16.74 -9.57
CA THR A 73 14.85 15.63 -9.94
C THR A 73 15.69 15.27 -8.73
N GLU A 74 15.47 14.07 -8.20
CA GLU A 74 16.27 13.46 -7.15
C GLU A 74 17.42 12.70 -7.83
N ARG A 75 18.65 12.94 -7.39
CA ARG A 75 19.82 12.11 -7.74
C ARG A 75 20.20 11.29 -6.51
N VAL A 76 20.55 10.03 -6.74
CA VAL A 76 20.79 9.04 -5.71
C VAL A 76 22.11 8.35 -6.03
N GLU A 77 23.07 8.45 -5.13
CA GLU A 77 24.44 7.98 -5.34
C GLU A 77 24.74 6.74 -4.48
N THR A 78 23.96 6.52 -3.43
CA THR A 78 24.18 5.42 -2.48
C THR A 78 22.96 4.50 -2.35
N GLU A 79 23.19 3.26 -1.92
CA GLU A 79 22.10 2.31 -1.62
C GLU A 79 21.18 2.82 -0.50
N GLU A 80 21.72 3.57 0.47
CA GLU A 80 20.93 4.11 1.57
C GLU A 80 20.01 5.24 1.09
N GLU A 81 20.50 6.13 0.24
CA GLU A 81 19.67 7.14 -0.42
C GLU A 81 18.58 6.50 -1.30
N LEU A 82 18.90 5.40 -1.99
CA LEU A 82 17.93 4.64 -2.78
C LEU A 82 16.82 4.06 -1.90
N LYS A 83 17.18 3.44 -0.78
CA LYS A 83 16.20 2.93 0.21
C LYS A 83 15.31 4.05 0.74
N ASN A 84 15.90 5.21 1.07
CA ASN A 84 15.16 6.37 1.54
C ASN A 84 14.20 6.94 0.48
N LEU A 85 14.61 6.98 -0.79
CA LEU A 85 13.76 7.39 -1.90
C LEU A 85 12.59 6.41 -2.08
N LEU A 86 12.84 5.11 -2.11
CA LEU A 86 11.80 4.07 -2.20
C LEU A 86 10.79 4.20 -1.05
N HIS A 87 11.27 4.39 0.18
CA HIS A 87 10.41 4.60 1.35
C HIS A 87 9.55 5.87 1.22
N LYS A 88 10.14 6.97 0.73
CA LYS A 88 9.43 8.23 0.48
C LYS A 88 8.32 8.04 -0.56
N ILE A 89 8.62 7.39 -1.68
CA ILE A 89 7.65 7.07 -2.74
C ILE A 89 6.50 6.22 -2.19
N GLY A 90 6.80 5.14 -1.46
CA GLY A 90 5.78 4.27 -0.86
C GLY A 90 4.91 5.00 0.20
N THR A 91 5.50 5.92 0.96
CA THR A 91 4.76 6.77 1.90
C THR A 91 3.76 7.69 1.19
N LEU A 92 4.14 8.24 0.04
CA LEU A 92 3.28 9.09 -0.81
C LEU A 92 2.18 8.30 -1.53
N GLY A 93 2.20 6.96 -1.45
CA GLY A 93 1.22 6.11 -2.11
C GLY A 93 1.50 5.87 -3.58
N TYR A 94 2.74 6.12 -4.01
CA TYR A 94 3.17 5.83 -5.36
C TYR A 94 3.84 4.45 -5.44
N TYR A 95 3.90 3.94 -6.65
CA TYR A 95 4.69 2.78 -7.03
C TYR A 95 6.07 3.22 -7.52
N SER A 96 7.03 2.30 -7.53
CA SER A 96 8.34 2.55 -8.12
C SER A 96 8.93 1.30 -8.72
N THR A 97 9.71 1.49 -9.77
CA THR A 97 10.54 0.44 -10.36
C THR A 97 11.88 1.03 -10.80
N ILE A 98 12.93 0.21 -10.71
CA ILE A 98 14.28 0.59 -11.14
C ILE A 98 14.50 0.04 -12.55
N MET A 99 14.87 0.91 -13.48
CA MET A 99 15.04 0.57 -14.90
C MET A 99 16.22 1.32 -15.51
N SER A 100 16.74 0.83 -16.63
CA SER A 100 17.70 1.58 -17.45
C SER A 100 17.02 2.71 -18.22
N GLU A 101 17.80 3.64 -18.76
CA GLU A 101 17.30 4.72 -19.62
C GLU A 101 16.63 4.15 -20.89
N ASP A 102 17.14 3.06 -21.46
CA ASP A 102 16.56 2.41 -22.65
C ASP A 102 15.22 1.74 -22.33
N GLU A 103 15.14 1.02 -21.20
CA GLU A 103 13.89 0.42 -20.70
C GLU A 103 12.84 1.51 -20.43
N PHE A 104 13.25 2.63 -19.82
CA PHE A 104 12.38 3.77 -19.58
C PHE A 104 11.82 4.34 -20.88
N ARG A 105 12.68 4.58 -21.88
CA ARG A 105 12.25 5.12 -23.19
C ARG A 105 11.34 4.16 -23.93
N ALA A 106 11.66 2.86 -23.94
CA ALA A 106 10.84 1.84 -24.58
C ALA A 106 9.46 1.76 -23.91
N THR A 107 9.41 1.74 -22.58
CA THR A 107 8.15 1.73 -21.82
C THR A 107 7.35 3.01 -22.05
N GLN A 108 7.99 4.18 -21.97
CA GLN A 108 7.34 5.47 -22.15
C GLN A 108 6.74 5.65 -23.56
N ALA A 109 7.36 5.06 -24.58
CA ALA A 109 6.89 5.13 -25.96
C ALA A 109 5.67 4.23 -26.23
N ASP A 110 5.35 3.28 -25.34
CA ASP A 110 4.25 2.34 -25.48
C ASP A 110 3.23 2.48 -24.33
N PRO A 111 2.05 3.09 -24.58
CA PRO A 111 1.01 3.23 -23.58
C PRO A 111 0.54 1.90 -22.96
N ALA A 112 0.54 0.81 -23.73
CA ALA A 112 0.14 -0.50 -23.21
C ALA A 112 1.19 -1.06 -22.25
N ALA A 113 2.48 -0.83 -22.53
CA ALA A 113 3.56 -1.20 -21.61
C ALA A 113 3.51 -0.39 -20.30
N VAL A 114 3.19 0.90 -20.36
CA VAL A 114 2.98 1.73 -19.16
C VAL A 114 1.84 1.18 -18.30
N GLU A 115 0.69 0.87 -18.91
CA GLU A 115 -0.47 0.33 -18.20
C GLU A 115 -0.14 -1.03 -17.57
N ALA A 116 0.50 -1.94 -18.33
CA ALA A 116 0.90 -3.24 -17.84
C ALA A 116 1.85 -3.15 -16.65
N LEU A 117 2.87 -2.29 -16.74
CA LEU A 117 3.80 -2.03 -15.63
C LEU A 117 3.08 -1.49 -14.40
N PHE A 118 2.13 -0.57 -14.59
CA PHE A 118 1.36 -0.02 -13.47
C PHE A 118 0.55 -1.12 -12.77
N LYS A 119 -0.16 -1.96 -13.53
CA LYS A 119 -0.95 -3.07 -12.98
C LYS A 119 -0.07 -4.09 -12.26
N GLU A 120 1.10 -4.41 -12.81
CA GLU A 120 2.08 -5.29 -12.17
C GLU A 120 2.50 -4.73 -10.79
N LEU A 121 2.88 -3.46 -10.73
CA LEU A 121 3.29 -2.83 -9.48
C LEU A 121 2.15 -2.72 -8.47
N ALA A 122 0.94 -2.43 -8.93
CA ALA A 122 -0.26 -2.40 -8.10
C ALA A 122 -0.55 -3.78 -7.48
N ARG A 123 -0.49 -4.85 -8.29
CA ARG A 123 -0.67 -6.23 -7.83
C ARG A 123 0.40 -6.62 -6.80
N LYS A 124 1.67 -6.33 -7.10
CA LYS A 124 2.77 -6.61 -6.18
C LYS A 124 2.57 -5.92 -4.82
N ARG A 125 2.16 -4.65 -4.81
CA ARG A 125 1.85 -3.91 -3.58
C ARG A 125 0.72 -4.58 -2.80
N LEU A 126 -0.32 -5.05 -3.48
CA LEU A 126 -1.44 -5.74 -2.85
C LEU A 126 -1.01 -7.07 -2.23
N GLU A 127 -0.18 -7.86 -2.92
CA GLU A 127 0.40 -9.11 -2.40
C GLU A 127 1.21 -8.85 -1.11
N GLU A 128 2.12 -7.85 -1.13
CA GLU A 128 2.90 -7.45 0.05
C GLU A 128 2.01 -6.99 1.21
N TRP A 129 0.87 -6.35 0.90
CA TRP A 129 -0.11 -5.92 1.89
C TRP A 129 -0.92 -7.06 2.49
N ILE A 130 -1.27 -8.08 1.70
CA ILE A 130 -1.91 -9.30 2.17
C ILE A 130 -0.96 -10.00 3.14
N ASP A 131 0.29 -10.23 2.74
CA ASP A 131 1.32 -10.87 3.58
C ASP A 131 1.51 -10.13 4.91
N LEU A 132 1.55 -8.80 4.87
CA LEU A 132 1.66 -7.97 6.06
C LEU A 132 0.44 -8.14 6.98
N ALA A 133 -0.77 -8.14 6.43
CA ALA A 133 -2.00 -8.30 7.20
C ALA A 133 -2.06 -9.68 7.84
N GLU A 134 -1.80 -10.74 7.08
CA GLU A 134 -1.75 -12.12 7.58
C GLU A 134 -0.75 -12.25 8.72
N THR A 135 0.47 -11.75 8.53
CA THR A 135 1.53 -11.79 9.54
C THR A 135 1.14 -11.05 10.82
N ARG A 136 0.55 -9.85 10.68
CA ARG A 136 0.27 -8.96 11.83
C ARG A 136 -0.97 -9.36 12.62
N LEU A 137 -1.97 -9.94 11.94
CA LEU A 137 -3.24 -10.34 12.51
C LEU A 137 -3.27 -11.82 12.91
N LYS A 138 -2.23 -12.58 12.57
CA LYS A 138 -2.06 -13.97 13.02
C LYS A 138 -2.32 -14.09 14.52
N ASP A 139 -3.12 -15.09 14.90
CA ASP A 139 -3.47 -15.45 16.28
C ASP A 139 -4.20 -14.35 17.08
N THR A 140 -4.68 -13.28 16.42
CA THR A 140 -5.42 -12.19 17.10
C THR A 140 -6.93 -12.41 17.14
N GLY A 141 -7.47 -13.28 16.27
CA GLY A 141 -8.91 -13.44 16.06
C GLY A 141 -9.58 -12.26 15.33
N ILE A 142 -8.83 -11.22 14.95
CA ILE A 142 -9.34 -10.07 14.18
C ILE A 142 -9.54 -10.49 12.73
N ARG A 143 -10.73 -10.22 12.17
CA ARG A 143 -11.00 -10.43 10.74
C ARG A 143 -10.68 -9.16 9.96
N CYS A 144 -10.04 -9.30 8.81
CA CYS A 144 -9.75 -8.19 7.91
C CYS A 144 -10.43 -8.43 6.57
N PHE A 145 -11.23 -7.46 6.12
CA PHE A 145 -11.86 -7.46 4.81
C PHE A 145 -11.31 -6.28 4.00
N VAL A 146 -10.98 -6.52 2.75
CA VAL A 146 -10.47 -5.51 1.82
C VAL A 146 -11.29 -5.61 0.54
N THR A 147 -11.76 -4.49 0.05
CA THR A 147 -12.41 -4.36 -1.27
C THR A 147 -11.73 -3.24 -2.05
N GLY A 148 -11.73 -3.37 -3.37
CA GLY A 148 -11.47 -2.23 -4.25
C GLY A 148 -12.65 -1.23 -4.23
N GLY A 149 -12.38 -0.01 -4.67
CA GLY A 149 -13.35 1.06 -4.90
C GLY A 149 -13.57 1.34 -6.38
N ASN A 150 -14.12 2.52 -6.69
CA ASN A 150 -14.42 2.93 -8.08
C ASN A 150 -13.17 3.30 -8.89
N ASP A 151 -12.09 3.70 -8.22
CA ASP A 151 -10.84 4.09 -8.88
C ASP A 151 -9.86 2.90 -9.02
N ASP A 152 -10.24 1.71 -8.55
CA ASP A 152 -9.41 0.52 -8.58
C ASP A 152 -9.73 -0.36 -9.81
N TYR A 153 -8.70 -1.02 -10.36
CA TYR A 153 -8.89 -1.95 -11.47
C TYR A 153 -9.75 -3.16 -11.04
N PRO A 154 -10.65 -3.63 -11.91
CA PRO A 154 -11.49 -4.80 -11.60
C PRO A 154 -10.73 -6.13 -11.70
N ASP A 155 -9.58 -6.16 -12.38
CA ASP A 155 -8.75 -7.34 -12.68
C ASP A 155 -7.50 -7.50 -11.79
#